data_AF-A0A661FFW1-F1
#
_entry.id   AF-A0A661FFW1-F1
#
_cell.length_a   1.000
_cell.length_b   1.000
_cell.length_c   1.000
_cell.angle_alpha   90.00
_cell.angle_beta   90.00
_cell.angle_gamma   90.00
#
_symmetry.space_group_name_H-M   'P 1'
#
loop_
_entity.id
_entity.type
_entity.pdbx_description
1 polymer ?
#
loop_
_entity_poly.entity_id
_entity_poly.type
_entity_poly.pdbx_seq_one_letter_code
_entity_poly.pdbx_strand_id
1 'polypeptide(L)'
;MGKKKLLEKLQEFLDADQQEKIKHIQQIKKVLKKLKQKERRVQQKLELCVDTDKRVELQQELDIIYAQRMKGVNIVKQIQSL
;
A
#
# COMPACT_ATOMS: atom_id res chain seq x y z
N MET A 1 14.75 -38.55 12.26
CA MET A 1 14.28 -38.08 10.94
C MET A 1 15.47 -38.04 9.99
N GLY A 2 15.29 -38.39 8.71
CA GLY A 2 16.38 -38.33 7.72
C GLY A 2 16.60 -36.92 7.19
N LYS A 3 17.81 -36.64 6.69
CA LYS A 3 18.20 -35.33 6.11
C LYS A 3 17.19 -34.78 5.09
N LYS A 4 16.62 -35.66 4.26
CA LYS A 4 15.59 -35.30 3.27
C LYS A 4 14.35 -34.65 3.91
N LYS A 5 13.83 -35.23 5.00
CA LYS A 5 12.67 -34.68 5.72
C LYS A 5 12.96 -33.33 6.39
N LEU A 6 14.21 -33.08 6.77
CA LEU A 6 14.61 -31.77 7.33
C LEU A 6 14.66 -30.69 6.24
N LEU A 7 15.16 -31.03 5.05
CA LEU A 7 15.17 -30.13 3.90
C LEU A 7 13.75 -29.83 3.39
N GLU A 8 12.88 -30.85 3.33
CA GLU A 8 11.46 -30.67 2.99
C GLU A 8 10.77 -29.71 3.96
N LYS A 9 10.94 -29.90 5.26
CA LYS A 9 10.40 -28.97 6.27
C LYS A 9 10.95 -27.56 6.12
N LEU A 10 12.25 -27.41 5.89
CA LEU A 10 12.86 -26.09 5.70
C LEU A 10 12.27 -25.39 4.47
N GLN A 11 12.05 -26.11 3.38
CA GLN A 11 11.40 -25.57 2.19
C GLN A 11 9.95 -25.14 2.49
N GLU A 12 9.18 -25.98 3.18
CA GLU A 12 7.82 -25.65 3.61
C GLU A 12 7.76 -24.38 4.47
N PHE A 13 8.72 -24.20 5.40
CA PHE A 13 8.83 -22.98 6.20
C PHE A 13 9.13 -21.75 5.33
N LEU A 14 10.09 -21.85 4.41
CA LEU A 14 10.45 -20.75 3.52
C LEU A 14 9.31 -20.37 2.57
N ASP A 15 8.58 -21.36 2.06
CA ASP A 15 7.43 -21.15 1.18
C ASP A 15 6.26 -20.49 1.94
N ALA A 16 6.02 -20.88 3.19
CA ALA A 16 5.00 -20.28 4.05
C ALA A 16 5.27 -18.78 4.30
N ASP A 17 6.52 -18.43 4.62
CA ASP A 17 6.96 -17.04 4.79
C ASP A 17 6.76 -16.23 3.50
N GLN A 18 7.06 -16.82 2.35
CA GLN A 18 6.86 -16.17 1.04
C GLN A 18 5.37 -15.93 0.75
N GLN A 19 4.50 -16.91 1.04
CA GLN A 19 3.06 -16.76 0.86
C GLN A 19 2.48 -15.64 1.75
N GLU A 20 2.95 -15.54 3.00
CA GLU A 20 2.52 -14.50 3.92
C GLU A 20 2.94 -13.10 3.43
N LYS A 21 4.18 -12.94 2.95
CA LYS A 21 4.66 -11.71 2.31
C LYS A 21 3.78 -11.29 1.13
N ILE A 22 3.44 -12.23 0.24
CA ILE A 22 2.57 -11.97 -0.92
C ILE A 22 1.19 -11.49 -0.46
N LYS A 23 0.59 -12.16 0.53
CA LYS A 23 -0.73 -11.80 1.06
C LYS A 23 -0.71 -10.39 1.67
N HIS A 24 0.34 -10.05 2.43
CA HIS A 24 0.55 -8.71 2.97
C HIS A 24 0.63 -7.64 1.86
N ILE A 25 1.45 -7.87 0.83
CA ILE A 25 1.55 -6.96 -0.32
C ILE A 25 0.20 -6.76 -0.99
N GLN A 26 -0.58 -7.83 -1.20
CA GLN A 26 -1.89 -7.75 -1.84
C GLN A 26 -2.88 -6.91 -1.01
N GLN A 27 -2.88 -7.05 0.31
CA GLN A 27 -3.72 -6.23 1.20
C GLN A 27 -3.34 -4.75 1.12
N ILE A 28 -2.04 -4.44 1.18
CA ILE A 28 -1.56 -3.04 1.05
C ILE A 28 -1.95 -2.46 -0.32
N LYS A 29 -1.76 -3.22 -1.41
CA LYS A 29 -2.17 -2.79 -2.77
C LYS A 29 -3.67 -2.48 -2.86
N LYS A 30 -4.53 -3.24 -2.19
CA LYS A 30 -5.98 -2.94 -2.13
C LYS A 30 -6.25 -1.59 -1.46
N VAL A 31 -5.58 -1.30 -0.34
CA VAL A 31 -5.71 0.00 0.36
C VAL A 31 -5.16 1.14 -0.50
N LEU A 32 -3.98 0.96 -1.11
CA LEU A 32 -3.38 1.95 -2.02
C LEU A 32 -4.28 2.29 -3.21
N LYS A 33 -5.01 1.30 -3.77
CA LYS A 33 -5.98 1.54 -4.84
C LYS A 33 -7.13 2.44 -4.36
N LYS A 34 -7.63 2.23 -3.13
CA LYS A 34 -8.66 3.08 -2.53
C LYS A 34 -8.14 4.50 -2.27
N LEU A 35 -6.93 4.65 -1.74
CA LEU A 35 -6.29 5.95 -1.53
C LEU A 35 -6.12 6.71 -2.85
N LYS A 36 -5.64 6.05 -3.91
CA LYS A 36 -5.52 6.65 -5.25
C LYS A 36 -6.86 7.13 -5.81
N GLN A 37 -7.95 6.39 -5.57
CA GLN A 37 -9.29 6.82 -5.97
C GLN A 37 -9.75 8.03 -5.15
N LYS A 38 -9.47 8.06 -3.84
CA LYS A 38 -9.83 9.18 -2.97
C LYS A 38 -9.07 10.45 -3.37
N GLU A 39 -7.76 10.35 -3.59
CA GLU A 39 -6.90 11.43 -4.08
C GLU A 39 -7.46 12.06 -5.36
N ARG A 40 -7.80 11.24 -6.37
CA ARG A 40 -8.42 11.73 -7.62
C ARG A 40 -9.74 12.47 -7.39
N ARG A 41 -10.59 11.97 -6.49
CA ARG A 41 -11.87 12.62 -6.17
C ARG A 41 -11.67 13.96 -5.47
N VAL A 42 -10.73 14.04 -4.53
CA VAL A 42 -10.41 15.29 -3.82
C VAL A 42 -9.79 16.30 -4.78
N GLN A 43 -8.89 15.86 -5.65
CA GLN A 43 -8.31 16.69 -6.70
C GLN A 43 -9.38 17.27 -7.64
N GLN A 44 -10.31 16.44 -8.13
CA GLN A 44 -11.42 16.91 -8.96
C GLN A 44 -12.30 17.93 -8.23
N LYS A 45 -12.57 17.72 -6.94
CA LYS A 45 -13.32 18.70 -6.13
C LYS A 45 -12.56 20.02 -6.01
N LEU A 46 -11.25 19.96 -5.80
CA LEU A 46 -10.40 21.15 -5.66
C LEU A 46 -10.32 21.96 -6.97
N GLU A 47 -10.28 21.28 -8.11
CA GLU A 47 -10.29 21.90 -9.45
C GLU A 47 -11.60 22.66 -9.72
N LEU A 48 -12.73 22.12 -9.25
CA LEU A 48 -14.06 22.72 -9.41
C LEU A 48 -14.43 23.72 -8.30
N CYS A 49 -13.61 23.83 -7.25
CA CYS A 49 -13.92 24.67 -6.10
C CYS A 49 -13.50 26.13 -6.34
N VAL A 50 -14.47 27.04 -6.23
CA VAL A 50 -14.26 28.50 -6.36
C VAL A 50 -14.10 29.21 -5.02
N ASP A 51 -14.44 28.53 -3.92
CA ASP A 51 -14.39 29.03 -2.55
C ASP A 51 -12.98 28.83 -1.99
N THR A 52 -12.30 29.93 -1.64
CA THR A 52 -10.90 29.93 -1.22
C THR A 52 -10.65 29.14 0.05
N ASP A 53 -11.54 29.22 1.03
CA ASP A 53 -11.36 28.53 2.31
C ASP A 53 -11.55 27.03 2.13
N LYS A 54 -12.59 26.62 1.37
CA LYS A 54 -12.79 25.22 1.00
C LYS A 54 -11.65 24.66 0.13
N ARG A 55 -11.01 25.48 -0.71
CA ARG A 55 -9.83 25.06 -1.47
C ARG A 55 -8.66 24.73 -0.55
N VAL A 56 -8.43 25.52 0.49
CA VAL A 56 -7.37 25.26 1.47
C VAL A 56 -7.63 23.93 2.18
N GLU A 57 -8.86 23.68 2.63
CA GLU A 57 -9.23 22.40 3.27
C GLU A 57 -9.04 21.21 2.33
N LEU A 58 -9.50 21.31 1.09
CA LEU A 58 -9.35 20.26 0.08
C LEU A 58 -7.89 19.99 -0.28
N GLN A 59 -7.05 21.03 -0.34
CA GLN A 59 -5.61 20.89 -0.56
C GLN A 59 -4.94 20.16 0.60
N GLN A 60 -5.26 20.52 1.85
CA GLN A 60 -4.74 19.82 3.03
C GLN A 60 -5.16 18.34 3.05
N GLU A 61 -6.42 18.04 2.74
CA GLU A 61 -6.88 16.66 2.63
C GLU A 61 -6.10 15.91 1.54
N LEU A 62 -5.88 16.54 0.38
CA LEU A 62 -5.13 15.96 -0.73
C LEU A 62 -3.68 15.64 -0.33
N ASP A 63 -3.01 16.56 0.34
CA ASP A 63 -1.62 16.41 0.79
C ASP A 63 -1.48 15.25 1.79
N ILE A 64 -2.40 15.13 2.74
CA ILE A 64 -2.43 14.02 3.71
C ILE A 64 -2.63 12.68 2.97
N ILE A 65 -3.59 12.60 2.05
CA ILE A 65 -3.85 11.38 1.28
C ILE A 65 -2.64 11.00 0.44
N TYR A 66 -2.01 11.97 -0.23
CA TYR A 66 -0.82 11.76 -1.04
C TYR A 66 0.34 11.23 -0.19
N ALA A 67 0.63 11.87 0.94
CA ALA A 67 1.70 11.46 1.85
C ALA A 67 1.49 10.02 2.35
N GLN A 68 0.26 9.67 2.75
CA GLN A 68 -0.06 8.31 3.19
C GLN A 68 0.03 7.29 2.05
N ARG A 69 -0.40 7.64 0.84
CA ARG A 69 -0.26 6.75 -0.33
C ARG A 69 1.21 6.50 -0.64
N MET A 70 2.06 7.53 -0.61
CA MET A 70 3.49 7.39 -0.88
C MET A 70 4.20 6.54 0.19
N LYS A 71 3.84 6.70 1.47
CA LYS A 71 4.32 5.81 2.54
C LYS A 71 3.98 4.35 2.24
N GLY A 72 2.74 4.03 1.89
CA GLY A 72 2.35 2.66 1.56
C GLY A 72 3.02 2.11 0.30
N VAL A 73 3.25 2.94 -0.73
CA VAL A 73 4.03 2.55 -1.91
C VAL A 73 5.46 2.17 -1.54
N ASN A 74 6.11 2.95 -0.65
CA ASN A 74 7.47 2.67 -0.20
C ASN A 74 7.55 1.36 0.59
N ILE A 75 6.56 1.09 1.46
CA ILE A 75 6.47 -0.19 2.18
C ILE A 75 6.37 -1.37 1.21
N VAL A 76 5.52 -1.28 0.18
CA VAL A 76 5.40 -2.35 -0.83
C VAL A 76 6.74 -2.57 -1.55
N LYS A 77 7.45 -1.50 -1.92
CA LYS A 77 8.77 -1.62 -2.55
C LYS A 77 9.78 -2.31 -1.64
N GLN A 78 9.80 -1.96 -0.35
CA GLN A 78 10.70 -2.57 0.64
C GLN A 78 10.43 -4.07 0.82
N ILE A 79 9.16 -4.47 0.87
CA ILE A 79 8.80 -5.90 0.99
C ILE A 79 9.15 -6.66 -0.31
N GLN A 80 9.04 -6.02 -1.48
CA GLN A 80 9.38 -6.64 -2.76
C GLN A 80 10.89 -6.69 -3.05
N SER A 81 11.70 -5.85 -2.40
CA SER A 81 13.17 -5.84 -2.53
C SER A 81 13.87 -6.80 -1.56
N LEU A 82 13.13 -7.47 -0.67
CA LEU A 82 13.58 -8.46 0.32
C LEU A 82 13.21 -9.87 -0.12
#